data_AF-A0A4R2TL60-F1
#
_entry.id   AF-A0A4R2TL60-F1
#
_cell.length_a   1.000
_cell.length_b   1.000
_cell.length_c   1.000
_cell.angle_alpha   90.00
_cell.angle_beta   90.00
_cell.angle_gamma   90.00
#
_symmetry.space_group_name_H-M   'P 1'
#
loop_
_entity.id
_entity.type
_entity.pdbx_description
1 polymer ?
#
loop_
_entity_poly.entity_id
_entity_poly.type
_entity_poly.pdbx_seq_one_letter_code
_entity_poly.pdbx_strand_id
1 'polypeptide(L)' 'MIDNLALGLSHGLMMLAAFLLLKRPDLDREPSPHDAPEKKRAPVEKPRRDA' A
#
# COMPACT_ATOMS: atom_id res chain seq x y z
N MET A 1 -17.19 31.07 13.09
CA MET A 1 -15.81 30.66 13.43
C MET A 1 -15.80 29.16 13.55
N ILE A 2 -15.63 28.48 12.41
CA ILE A 2 -15.56 27.02 12.32
C ILE A 2 -14.10 26.54 12.45
N ASP A 3 -13.20 27.49 12.70
CA ASP A 3 -11.75 27.35 12.67
C ASP A 3 -11.25 26.30 13.66
N ASN A 4 -11.90 26.15 14.82
CA ASN A 4 -11.59 25.11 15.80
C ASN A 4 -11.94 23.70 15.32
N LEU A 5 -13.00 23.54 14.52
CA LEU A 5 -13.35 22.26 13.90
C LEU A 5 -12.31 21.91 12.83
N ALA A 6 -11.92 22.88 12.00
CA ALA A 6 -10.87 22.69 11.00
C ALA A 6 -9.51 22.37 11.64
N LEU A 7 -9.19 23.03 12.76
CA LEU A 7 -8.00 22.74 13.56
C LEU A 7 -8.06 21.32 14.15
N GLY A 8 -9.15 20.98 14.84
CA GLY A 8 -9.34 19.66 15.43
C GLY A 8 -9.33 18.55 14.38
N LEU A 9 -9.93 18.78 13.22
CA LEU A 9 -9.95 17.82 12.11
C LEU A 9 -8.54 17.63 11.53
N SER A 10 -7.80 18.71 11.29
CA SER A 10 -6.42 18.63 10.77
C SER A 10 -5.49 17.89 11.72
N HIS A 11 -5.58 18.19 13.02
CA HIS A 11 -4.80 17.52 14.06
C HIS A 11 -5.24 16.05 14.24
N GLY A 12 -6.54 15.79 14.19
CA GLY A 12 -7.10 14.44 14.24
C GLY A 12 -6.65 13.59 13.05
N LEU A 13 -6.64 14.14 11.84
CA LEU A 13 -6.16 13.46 10.64
C LEU A 13 -4.65 13.18 10.72
N MET A 14 -3.84 14.11 11.25
CA MET A 14 -2.42 13.88 11.49
C MET A 14 -2.19 12.74 12.50
N MET A 15 -2.90 12.75 13.63
CA MET A 15 -2.83 11.68 14.65
C MET A 15 -3.28 10.33 14.08
N LEU A 16 -4.33 10.33 13.27
CA LEU A 16 -4.83 9.12 12.61
C LEU A 16 -3.83 8.55 11.61
N ALA A 17 -3.19 9.41 10.80
CA ALA A 17 -2.16 8.98 9.87
C ALA A 17 -0.96 8.35 10.60
N ALA A 18 -0.49 8.98 11.69
CA ALA A 18 0.57 8.42 12.53
C ALA A 18 0.16 7.05 13.12
N PHE A 19 -1.07 6.93 13.62
CA PHE A 19 -1.59 5.66 14.14
C PHE A 19 -1.69 4.57 13.07
N LEU A 20 -2.18 4.90 11.87
CA LEU A 20 -2.26 3.97 10.75
C LEU A 20 -0.89 3.50 10.29
N LEU A 21 0.11 4.39 10.25
CA LEU A 21 1.48 4.02 9.92
C LEU A 21 2.10 3.10 10.97
N LEU A 22 1.92 3.41 12.27
CA LEU A 22 2.37 2.54 13.36
C LEU A 22 1.67 1.17 13.35
N LYS A 23 0.39 1.13 12.99
CA LYS A 23 -0.38 -0.12 12.85
C LYS A 23 -0.17 -0.84 11.53
N ARG A 24 0.59 -0.29 10.59
CA ARG A 24 0.84 -0.93 9.31
C ARG A 24 2.05 -1.87 9.47
N PRO A 25 1.85 -3.19 9.70
CA PRO A 25 2.95 -4.16 9.75
C PRO A 25 3.70 -4.26 8.40
N ASP A 26 3.06 -3.77 7.34
CA ASP A 26 3.59 -3.68 5.98
C ASP A 26 4.63 -2.56 5.81
N LEU A 27 4.80 -1.66 6.78
CA LEU A 27 5.89 -0.66 6.78
C LEU A 27 7.19 -1.22 7.37
N ASP A 28 7.08 -2.20 8.28
CA ASP A 28 8.21 -2.93 8.86
C ASP A 28 8.64 -4.11 7.98
N ARG A 29 7.74 -4.54 7.09
CA ARG A 29 8.02 -5.59 6.12
C ARG A 29 8.63 -4.94 4.88
N GLU A 30 9.95 -5.10 4.70
CA GLU A 30 10.53 -4.83 3.39
C GLU A 30 9.77 -5.67 2.35
N PRO A 31 9.32 -5.09 1.22
CA PRO A 31 8.73 -5.87 0.15
C PRO A 31 9.80 -6.82 -0.35
N SER A 32 9.77 -8.06 0.16
CA SER A 32 10.58 -9.13 -0.37
C SER A 32 10.24 -9.26 -1.85
N PRO A 33 11.19 -9.59 -2.74
CA PRO A 33 10.89 -9.86 -4.15
C PRO A 33 9.77 -10.90 -4.37
N HIS A 34 9.42 -11.65 -3.32
CA HIS A 34 8.32 -12.62 -3.25
C HIS A 34 6.96 -12.06 -2.80
N ASP A 35 6.89 -10.87 -2.17
CA ASP A 35 5.66 -10.24 -1.70
C ASP A 35 5.05 -9.27 -2.75
N ALA A 36 5.70 -9.09 -3.90
CA ALA A 36 5.06 -8.44 -5.03
C ALA A 36 3.76 -9.21 -5.34
N PRO A 37 2.57 -8.57 -5.32
CA PRO A 37 1.34 -9.25 -5.67
C PRO A 37 1.58 -9.77 -7.07
N GLU A 38 1.64 -11.10 -7.19
CA GLU A 38 1.99 -11.79 -8.42
C GLU A 38 1.09 -11.21 -9.49
N LYS A 39 1.66 -10.28 -10.26
CA LYS A 39 0.93 -9.45 -11.21
C LYS A 39 0.58 -10.42 -12.30
N LYS A 40 -0.59 -11.07 -12.11
CA LYS A 40 -1.07 -12.27 -12.81
C LYS A 40 -0.31 -12.39 -14.10
N ARG A 41 0.79 -13.15 -14.07
CA ARG A 41 1.60 -13.36 -15.27
C ARG A 41 0.62 -13.98 -16.24
N ALA A 42 0.23 -13.21 -17.25
CA ALA A 42 -0.56 -13.71 -18.35
C ALA A 42 0.11 -15.02 -18.80
N PRO A 43 -0.65 -16.10 -19.07
CA PRO A 43 -0.04 -17.36 -19.43
C PRO A 43 0.88 -17.09 -20.62
N VAL A 44 2.17 -17.35 -20.45
CA VAL A 44 3.13 -17.32 -21.55
C VAL A 44 2.75 -18.49 -22.44
N GLU A 45 1.86 -18.24 -23.38
CA GLU A 45 1.59 -19.13 -24.50
C GLU A 45 2.88 -19.17 -25.30
N LYS A 46 3.65 -20.25 -25.13
CA LYS A 46 4.76 -20.58 -26.02
C LYS A 46 4.16 -21.22 -27.27
N PRO A 47 4.29 -20.63 -28.47
CA PRO A 47 4.16 -21.41 -29.68
C PRO A 47 5.50 -22.11 -29.91
N ARG A 48 5.43 -23.44 -29.79
CA ARG A 48 6.28 -24.44 -30.44
C ARG A 48 7.25 -23.86 -31.48
N ARG A 49 8.54 -24.08 -31.23
CA ARG A 49 9.53 -24.18 -32.31
C ARG A 49 9.27 -25.50 -33.01
N ASP A 50 8.56 -25.44 -34.12
CA ASP A 50 8.48 -26.54 -35.07
C ASP A 50 9.61 -26.35 -36.11
N ALA A 51 10.10 -27.50 -36.57
CA ALA A 51 11.38 -27.79 -37.23
C ALA A 51 11.66 -27.01 -38.53
#